data_AF-A0AAD9P0Y1-F1
#
_entry.id   AF-A0AAD9P0Y1-F1
#
_cell.length_a   1.000
_cell.length_b   1.000
_cell.length_c   1.000
_cell.angle_alpha   90.00
_cell.angle_beta   90.00
_cell.angle_gamma   90.00
#
_symmetry.space_group_name_H-M   'P 1'
#
loop_
_entity.id
_entity.type
_entity.pdbx_description
1 polymer ?
#
loop_
_entity_poly.entity_id
_entity_poly.type
_entity_poly.pdbx_seq_one_letter_code
_entity_poly.pdbx_strand_id
1 'polypeptide(L)'
;MVKLKLPHELKIAGGNLADRWEWFLERFRWYLAAVGEDGSEGKKKVAILLTVAGAEAQEVFRTFTYEPAKAAVGNQPAVPAETAEQFNTVVRKFTEFCVPRKNVIYERYVFHTRVQGEGETIDSHSHVNLGRCKIA
;
A
#
# COMPACT_ATOMS: atom_id res chain seq x y z
N MET A 1 -9.56 4.80 30.16
CA MET A 1 -8.82 4.45 28.93
C MET A 1 -9.77 3.74 27.98
N VAL A 2 -10.02 4.31 26.79
CA VAL A 2 -10.79 3.62 25.76
C VAL A 2 -9.95 2.43 25.27
N LYS A 3 -10.46 1.20 25.45
CA LYS A 3 -9.82 0.01 24.89
C LYS A 3 -10.08 0.01 23.39
N LEU A 4 -9.20 0.65 22.62
CA LEU A 4 -9.24 0.60 21.17
C LEU A 4 -8.84 -0.82 20.73
N LYS A 5 -9.68 -1.47 19.94
CA LYS A 5 -9.33 -2.78 19.38
C LYS A 5 -8.24 -2.58 18.33
N LEU A 6 -7.17 -3.36 18.43
CA LEU A 6 -6.10 -3.37 17.43
C LEU A 6 -6.70 -3.72 16.05
N PRO A 7 -6.31 -3.01 14.98
CA PRO A 7 -6.67 -3.38 13.62
C PRO A 7 -6.26 -4.82 13.34
N HIS A 8 -7.03 -5.52 12.49
CA HIS A 8 -6.68 -6.87 12.08
C HIS A 8 -5.34 -6.88 11.34
N GLU A 9 -4.53 -7.91 11.61
CA GLU A 9 -3.23 -8.13 10.98
C GLU A 9 -3.33 -8.19 9.45
N LEU A 10 -2.24 -7.77 8.79
CA LEU A 10 -2.14 -7.81 7.34
C LEU A 10 -1.90 -9.26 6.90
N LYS A 11 -2.89 -9.87 6.26
CA LYS A 11 -2.75 -11.20 5.67
C LYS A 11 -2.06 -11.13 4.32
N ILE A 12 -0.82 -11.62 4.24
CA ILE A 12 -0.03 -11.57 3.00
C ILE A 12 -0.45 -12.68 2.02
N ALA A 13 -0.92 -13.82 2.53
CA ALA A 13 -1.37 -14.96 1.72
C ALA A 13 -2.78 -14.79 1.09
N GLY A 14 -2.93 -15.32 -0.15
CA GLY A 14 -4.20 -15.46 -0.88
C GLY A 14 -4.74 -14.17 -1.54
N GLY A 15 -5.58 -14.26 -2.58
CA GLY A 15 -6.33 -13.13 -3.17
C GLY A 15 -5.53 -11.89 -3.61
N ASN A 16 -6.19 -10.73 -3.69
CA ASN A 16 -5.57 -9.44 -4.04
C ASN A 16 -4.88 -8.80 -2.81
N LEU A 17 -3.55 -8.83 -2.79
CA LEU A 17 -2.75 -8.26 -1.70
C LEU A 17 -2.76 -6.73 -1.70
N ALA A 18 -2.84 -6.09 -2.87
CA ALA A 18 -2.82 -4.63 -3.00
C ALA A 18 -4.04 -4.00 -2.31
N ASP A 19 -5.24 -4.50 -2.61
CA ASP A 19 -6.48 -4.00 -2.00
C ASP A 19 -6.46 -4.20 -0.48
N ARG A 20 -5.97 -5.35 0.00
CA ARG A 20 -5.86 -5.59 1.46
C ARG A 20 -4.88 -4.67 2.13
N TRP A 21 -3.76 -4.36 1.48
CA TRP A 21 -2.79 -3.40 1.98
C TRP A 21 -3.40 -2.00 2.09
N GLU A 22 -4.10 -1.53 1.05
CA GLU A 22 -4.77 -0.22 1.09
C GLU A 22 -5.81 -0.14 2.22
N TRP A 23 -6.66 -1.16 2.33
CA TRP A 23 -7.66 -1.25 3.40
C TRP A 23 -7.05 -1.36 4.80
N PHE A 24 -5.88 -2.00 4.92
CA PHE A 24 -5.14 -2.08 6.18
C PHE A 24 -4.54 -0.72 6.53
N LEU A 25 -3.89 -0.06 5.57
CA LEU A 25 -3.24 1.24 5.75
C LEU A 25 -4.22 2.33 6.16
N GLU A 26 -5.41 2.36 5.56
CA GLU A 26 -6.47 3.30 5.94
C GLU A 26 -6.92 3.08 7.39
N ARG A 27 -7.22 1.84 7.76
CA ARG A 27 -7.57 1.48 9.14
C ARG A 27 -6.46 1.81 10.14
N PHE A 28 -5.21 1.59 9.75
CA PHE A 28 -4.05 1.93 10.55
C PHE A 28 -3.91 3.45 10.76
N ARG A 29 -4.20 4.27 9.75
CA ARG A 29 -4.21 5.74 9.88
C ARG A 29 -5.30 6.22 10.85
N TRP A 30 -6.50 5.67 10.76
CA TRP A 30 -7.56 5.96 11.75
C TRP A 30 -7.17 5.53 13.16
N TYR A 31 -6.51 4.38 13.28
CA TYR A 31 -5.98 3.92 14.56
C TYR A 31 -4.93 4.89 15.13
N LEU A 32 -3.95 5.34 14.33
CA LEU A 32 -2.96 6.33 14.78
C LEU A 32 -3.60 7.64 15.22
N ALA A 33 -4.58 8.13 14.46
CA ALA A 33 -5.32 9.34 14.80
C ALA A 33 -6.10 9.16 16.11
N ALA A 34 -6.77 8.02 16.30
CA ALA A 34 -7.56 7.74 17.49
C ALA A 34 -6.71 7.54 18.76
N VAL A 35 -5.50 7.00 18.63
CA VAL A 35 -4.54 6.84 19.75
C VAL A 35 -3.76 8.14 20.01
N GLY A 36 -3.86 9.14 19.13
CA GLY A 36 -3.17 10.42 19.27
C GLY A 36 -1.67 10.36 18.93
N GLU A 37 -1.25 9.32 18.20
CA GLU A 37 0.15 9.06 17.85
C GLU A 37 0.49 9.54 16.43
N ASP A 38 -0.41 10.29 15.80
CA ASP A 38 -0.17 10.86 14.48
C ASP A 38 0.82 12.04 14.49
N GLY A 39 1.07 12.66 15.65
CA GLY A 39 2.13 13.65 15.80
C GLY A 39 3.52 13.05 16.06
N SER A 40 3.61 11.74 16.27
CA SER A 40 4.79 11.10 16.84
C SER A 40 5.92 10.89 15.82
N GLU A 41 7.11 10.67 16.36
CA GLU A 41 8.31 10.38 15.57
C GLU A 41 8.08 9.22 14.59
N GLY A 42 8.65 9.33 13.39
CA GLY A 42 8.50 8.34 12.32
C GLY A 42 8.86 6.93 12.79
N LYS A 43 9.92 6.80 13.59
CA LYS A 43 10.36 5.53 14.19
C LYS A 43 9.26 4.88 15.05
N LYS A 44 8.57 5.66 15.87
CA LYS A 44 7.47 5.17 16.71
C LYS A 44 6.28 4.71 15.84
N LYS A 45 5.93 5.49 14.81
CA LYS A 45 4.88 5.09 13.85
C LYS A 45 5.22 3.79 13.13
N VAL A 46 6.46 3.62 12.70
CA VAL A 46 6.94 2.37 12.07
C VAL A 46 6.87 1.20 13.04
N ALA A 47 7.29 1.38 14.30
CA ALA A 47 7.19 0.32 15.30
C ALA A 47 5.73 -0.12 15.52
N ILE A 48 4.80 0.84 15.69
CA ILE A 48 3.37 0.54 15.84
C ILE A 48 2.83 -0.17 14.59
N LEU A 49 3.21 0.29 13.38
CA LEU A 49 2.83 -0.36 12.12
C LEU A 49 3.25 -1.83 12.10
N LEU A 50 4.50 -2.14 12.43
CA LEU A 50 5.03 -3.50 12.43
C LEU A 50 4.41 -4.38 13.53
N THR A 51 4.04 -3.81 14.67
CA THR A 51 3.32 -4.52 15.72
C THR A 51 1.90 -4.87 15.29
N VAL A 52 1.20 -3.95 14.62
CA VAL A 52 -0.19 -4.15 14.17
C VAL A 52 -0.26 -5.01 12.92
N ALA A 53 0.70 -4.91 12.01
CA ALA A 53 0.71 -5.63 10.74
C ALA A 53 0.99 -7.14 10.91
N GLY A 54 1.66 -7.55 11.99
CA GLY A 54 1.93 -8.94 12.33
C GLY A 54 3.26 -9.47 11.79
N ALA A 55 3.55 -10.75 12.10
CA ALA A 55 4.85 -11.38 11.84
C ALA A 55 5.21 -11.46 10.34
N GLU A 56 4.26 -11.81 9.48
CA GLU A 56 4.49 -11.88 8.03
C GLU A 56 4.95 -10.52 7.47
N ALA A 57 4.37 -9.42 7.96
CA ALA A 57 4.75 -8.07 7.53
C ALA A 57 6.14 -7.68 8.05
N GLN A 58 6.55 -8.16 9.23
CA GLN A 58 7.89 -7.95 9.76
C GLN A 58 8.95 -8.68 8.94
N GLU A 59 8.64 -9.87 8.43
CA GLU A 59 9.53 -10.59 7.52
C GLU A 59 9.72 -9.81 6.21
N VAL A 60 8.62 -9.32 5.62
CA VAL A 60 8.69 -8.45 4.43
C VAL A 60 9.49 -7.19 4.70
N PHE A 61 9.27 -6.53 5.83
CA PHE A 61 10.01 -5.32 6.21
C PHE A 61 11.52 -5.54 6.26
N ARG A 62 11.98 -6.72 6.72
CA ARG A 62 13.41 -7.07 6.77
C ARG A 62 14.04 -7.22 5.38
N THR A 63 13.23 -7.42 4.34
CA THR A 63 13.71 -7.51 2.95
C THR A 63 13.88 -6.15 2.28
N PHE A 64 13.40 -5.06 2.88
CA PHE A 64 13.46 -3.74 2.27
C PHE A 64 14.87 -3.17 2.26
N THR A 65 15.24 -2.65 1.09
CA THR A 65 16.46 -1.88 0.87
C THR A 65 16.15 -0.40 0.80
N TYR A 66 17.03 0.42 1.38
CA TYR A 66 16.89 1.86 1.46
C TYR A 66 18.02 2.54 0.68
N GLU A 67 17.65 3.51 -0.14
CA GLU A 67 18.60 4.22 -1.00
C GLU A 67 19.40 5.26 -0.22
N PRO A 68 20.73 5.37 -0.46
CA PRO A 68 21.54 6.42 0.14
C PRO A 68 21.17 7.80 -0.46
N ALA A 69 21.58 8.87 0.23
CA ALA A 69 21.39 10.24 -0.26
C ALA A 69 22.05 10.40 -1.63
N LYS A 70 21.31 11.02 -2.58
CA LYS A 70 21.82 11.34 -3.92
C LYS A 70 22.04 12.84 -3.99
N ALA A 71 23.27 13.24 -4.29
CA ALA A 71 23.60 14.65 -4.51
C ALA A 71 22.81 15.21 -5.69
N ALA A 72 22.62 16.53 -5.73
CA ALA A 72 22.02 17.18 -6.87
C ALA A 72 22.89 16.94 -8.12
N VAL A 73 22.28 16.39 -9.18
CA VAL A 73 22.95 16.17 -10.47
C VAL A 73 22.27 17.03 -11.52
N GLY A 74 22.97 18.04 -12.02
CA GLY A 74 22.42 19.00 -12.98
C GLY A 74 21.21 19.76 -12.40
N ASN A 75 20.07 19.73 -13.10
CA ASN A 75 18.82 20.37 -12.66
C ASN A 75 17.98 19.49 -11.70
N GLN A 76 18.46 18.30 -11.30
CA GLN A 76 17.74 17.42 -10.38
C GLN A 76 18.05 17.81 -8.92
N PRO A 77 17.02 18.01 -8.08
CA PRO A 77 17.22 18.34 -6.67
C PRO A 77 17.89 17.17 -5.93
N ALA A 78 18.63 17.49 -4.86
CA ALA A 78 19.22 16.48 -4.00
C ALA A 78 18.11 15.61 -3.37
N VAL A 79 18.28 14.29 -3.41
CA VAL A 79 17.35 13.34 -2.79
C VAL A 79 17.92 12.94 -1.44
N PRO A 80 17.20 13.18 -0.32
CA PRO A 80 17.66 12.77 0.99
C PRO A 80 17.74 11.24 1.10
N ALA A 81 18.56 10.75 2.02
CA ALA A 81 18.65 9.32 2.28
C ALA A 81 17.31 8.76 2.77
N GLU A 82 16.97 7.59 2.27
CA GLU A 82 15.84 6.81 2.76
C GLU A 82 16.26 6.08 4.04
N THR A 83 15.37 6.02 5.03
CA THR A 83 15.63 5.26 6.25
C THR A 83 14.43 4.42 6.67
N ALA A 84 14.72 3.34 7.40
CA ALA A 84 13.72 2.47 8.02
C ALA A 84 12.87 3.17 9.10
N GLU A 85 13.25 4.38 9.50
CA GLU A 85 12.56 5.18 10.52
C GLU A 85 11.58 6.19 9.88
N GLN A 86 11.69 6.44 8.58
CA GLN A 86 10.78 7.30 7.84
C GLN A 86 9.49 6.54 7.52
N PHE A 87 8.42 6.87 8.23
CA PHE A 87 7.10 6.23 8.06
C PHE A 87 6.64 6.22 6.60
N ASN A 88 6.74 7.36 5.89
CA ASN A 88 6.31 7.46 4.49
C ASN A 88 7.13 6.57 3.56
N THR A 89 8.43 6.45 3.79
CA THR A 89 9.34 5.58 3.03
C THR A 89 8.94 4.12 3.21
N VAL A 90 8.70 3.70 4.46
CA VAL A 90 8.27 2.33 4.78
C VAL A 90 6.91 2.01 4.15
N VAL A 91 5.93 2.91 4.26
CA VAL A 91 4.61 2.75 3.62
C VAL A 91 4.73 2.63 2.11
N ARG A 92 5.59 3.43 1.47
CA ARG A 92 5.83 3.34 0.03
C ARG A 92 6.43 1.99 -0.35
N LYS A 93 7.45 1.50 0.36
CA LYS A 93 8.06 0.18 0.11
C LYS A 93 7.06 -0.98 0.29
N PHE A 94 6.20 -0.92 1.31
CA PHE A 94 5.11 -1.89 1.44
C PHE A 94 4.12 -1.81 0.27
N THR A 95 3.76 -0.60 -0.16
CA THR A 95 2.89 -0.42 -1.33
C THR A 95 3.53 -1.01 -2.59
N GLU A 96 4.80 -0.72 -2.83
CA GLU A 96 5.61 -1.30 -3.93
C GLU A 96 5.75 -2.82 -3.82
N PHE A 97 5.73 -3.40 -2.63
CA PHE A 97 5.73 -4.86 -2.45
C PHE A 97 4.36 -5.48 -2.76
N CYS A 98 3.27 -4.78 -2.42
CA CYS A 98 1.90 -5.27 -2.55
C CYS A 98 1.32 -5.08 -3.96
N VAL A 99 1.69 -4.01 -4.68
CA VAL A 99 1.18 -3.65 -6.02
C VAL A 99 1.54 -4.65 -7.13
N PRO A 100 2.79 -5.16 -7.27
CA PRO A 100 3.16 -6.11 -8.32
C PRO A 100 2.46 -7.47 -8.19
N ARG A 101 1.90 -7.77 -7.01
CA ARG A 101 1.10 -8.98 -6.77
C ARG A 101 -0.38 -8.80 -7.11
N LYS A 102 -0.77 -7.66 -7.69
CA LYS A 102 -2.03 -7.55 -8.42
C LYS A 102 -1.90 -8.44 -9.66
N ASN A 103 -2.64 -9.55 -9.66
CA ASN A 103 -2.46 -10.61 -10.65
C ASN A 103 -2.90 -10.12 -12.04
N VAL A 104 -1.97 -9.58 -12.83
CA VAL A 104 -2.24 -9.03 -14.17
C VAL A 104 -2.89 -10.07 -15.08
N ILE A 105 -2.55 -11.36 -14.93
CA ILE A 105 -3.17 -12.46 -15.69
C ILE A 105 -4.64 -12.60 -15.30
N TYR A 106 -4.98 -12.49 -14.02
CA TYR A 106 -6.36 -12.53 -13.54
C TYR A 106 -7.16 -11.31 -14.03
N GLU A 107 -6.63 -10.10 -13.88
CA GLU A 107 -7.29 -8.88 -14.39
C GLU A 107 -7.48 -8.95 -15.91
N ARG A 108 -6.47 -9.46 -16.64
CA ARG A 108 -6.57 -9.71 -18.08
C ARG A 108 -7.65 -10.74 -18.38
N TYR A 109 -7.68 -11.88 -17.67
CA TYR A 109 -8.70 -12.90 -17.84
C TYR A 109 -10.11 -12.35 -17.59
N VAL A 110 -10.32 -11.64 -16.48
CA VAL A 110 -11.59 -10.99 -16.15
C VAL A 110 -12.01 -10.00 -17.24
N PHE A 111 -11.07 -9.22 -17.78
CA PHE A 111 -11.34 -8.33 -18.91
C PHE A 111 -11.74 -9.10 -20.18
N HIS A 112 -11.01 -10.18 -20.52
CA HIS A 112 -11.26 -10.96 -21.74
C HIS A 112 -12.50 -11.88 -21.64
N THR A 113 -13.00 -12.12 -20.43
CA THR A 113 -14.18 -12.97 -20.19
C THR A 113 -15.44 -12.18 -19.86
N ARG A 114 -15.34 -10.85 -19.72
CA ARG A 114 -16.51 -9.99 -19.53
C ARG A 114 -17.29 -9.88 -20.84
N VAL A 115 -18.58 -10.18 -20.78
CA VAL A 115 -19.52 -10.00 -21.90
C VAL A 115 -20.27 -8.68 -21.67
N GLN A 116 -20.43 -7.90 -22.73
CA GLN A 116 -21.21 -6.66 -22.72
C GLN A 116 -22.68 -6.97 -22.37
N GLY A 117 -23.23 -6.27 -21.39
CA GLY A 117 -24.64 -6.47 -20.98
C GLY A 117 -25.63 -5.95 -22.03
N GLU A 118 -26.84 -6.51 -22.08
CA GLU A 118 -27.91 -5.98 -22.94
C GLU A 118 -28.23 -4.53 -22.55
N GLY A 119 -27.98 -3.60 -23.47
CA GLY A 119 -28.16 -2.15 -23.26
C GLY A 119 -26.92 -1.41 -22.71
N GLU A 120 -25.81 -2.09 -22.42
CA GLU A 120 -24.54 -1.42 -22.10
C GLU A 120 -24.00 -0.76 -23.38
N THR A 121 -23.70 0.54 -23.33
CA THR A 121 -23.04 1.21 -24.47
C THR A 121 -21.57 0.78 -24.55
N ILE A 122 -20.99 0.82 -25.74
CA ILE A 122 -19.57 0.49 -25.96
C ILE A 122 -18.66 1.36 -25.07
N ASP A 123 -19.03 2.62 -24.89
CA ASP A 123 -18.35 3.58 -24.02
C ASP A 123 -18.42 3.17 -22.54
N SER A 124 -19.59 2.75 -22.04
CA SER A 124 -19.73 2.23 -20.67
C SER A 124 -18.93 0.94 -20.47
N HIS A 125 -18.93 0.05 -21.47
CA HIS A 125 -18.21 -1.22 -21.41
C HIS A 125 -16.68 -1.02 -21.27
N SER A 126 -16.12 -0.03 -21.98
CA SER A 126 -14.70 0.34 -21.89
C SER A 126 -14.37 1.16 -20.63
N HIS A 127 -15.25 2.06 -20.18
CA HIS A 127 -15.02 2.96 -19.05
C HIS A 127 -15.10 2.30 -17.66
N VAL A 128 -15.92 1.27 -17.46
CA VAL A 128 -16.04 0.57 -16.17
C VAL A 128 -14.72 -0.09 -15.73
N ASN A 129 -13.85 -0.45 -16.67
CA ASN A 129 -12.54 -1.06 -16.39
C ASN A 129 -11.41 -0.04 -16.21
N LEU A 130 -11.54 1.17 -16.77
CA LEU A 130 -10.59 2.28 -16.57
C LEU A 130 -10.70 2.89 -15.15
N GLY A 131 -11.84 2.74 -14.47
CA GLY A 131 -12.02 3.21 -13.09
C GLY A 131 -11.21 2.47 -12.02
N ARG A 132 -10.71 1.25 -12.33
CA ARG A 132 -9.81 0.45 -11.45
C ARG A 132 -8.36 0.41 -11.93
N CYS A 133 -8.09 1.02 -13.08
CA CYS A 133 -6.78 1.14 -13.69
C CYS A 133 -6.38 2.62 -13.72
N LYS A 134 -6.18 3.23 -12.54
CA LYS A 134 -5.31 4.41 -12.46
C LYS A 134 -3.87 3.91 -12.51
N ILE A 135 -3.37 3.72 -13.71
CA ILE A 135 -1.94 3.67 -14.01
C ILE A 135 -1.68 4.92 -14.86
N ALA A 136 -0.60 5.60 -14.50
CA ALA A 136 -0.17 6.93 -14.92
C ALA A 136 -0.26 7.22 -16.43
#